data_AF-A0A395U319-F1
#
_entry.id   AF-A0A395U319-F1
#
_cell.length_a   1.000
_cell.length_b   1.000
_cell.length_c   1.000
_cell.angle_alpha   90.00
_cell.angle_beta   90.00
_cell.angle_gamma   90.00
#
_symmetry.space_group_name_H-M   'P 1'
#
loop_
_entity.id
_entity.type
_entity.pdbx_description
1 polymer ?
#
loop_
_entity_poly.entity_id
_entity_poly.type
_entity_poly.pdbx_seq_one_letter_code
_entity_poly.pdbx_strand_id
1 'polypeptide(L)'
;MIEEFMLCANVATAEFLQEHKIPSLYRVHAGPQMKKLASLRMMLADKGLVLGGGDKPISHDYNALLEQVHDLEEGDVIRTLLLRSQSQAEYSPKNQGHFGLAYGAYAHFTSPIRRYPDLLVHRAIRSKLREQAKGTFQRLLIKLKSLGQCTGGATNYPYDSKVIEQLSVHCSHQSRPSVLDTLGFFYDI
;
A
#
# COMPACT_ATOMS: atom_id res chain seq x y z
N MET A 1 -17.79 -3.80 8.90
CA MET A 1 -18.53 -4.23 7.68
C MET A 1 -18.12 -3.46 6.43
N ILE A 2 -18.19 -2.12 6.40
CA ILE A 2 -17.77 -1.33 5.21
C ILE A 2 -16.26 -1.48 4.93
N GLU A 3 -15.45 -1.48 5.99
CA GLU A 3 -13.99 -1.59 5.89
C GLU A 3 -13.53 -2.86 5.15
N GLU A 4 -14.07 -4.03 5.51
CA GLU A 4 -13.72 -5.31 4.85
C GLU A 4 -14.02 -5.28 3.34
N PHE A 5 -15.17 -4.75 2.93
CA PHE A 5 -15.46 -4.58 1.50
C PHE A 5 -14.49 -3.63 0.82
N MET A 6 -14.05 -2.57 1.50
CA MET A 6 -13.05 -1.66 0.98
C MET A 6 -11.68 -2.33 0.85
N LEU A 7 -11.28 -3.17 1.81
CA LEU A 7 -10.06 -3.96 1.75
C LEU A 7 -10.09 -4.93 0.57
N CYS A 8 -11.17 -5.70 0.40
CA CYS A 8 -11.34 -6.60 -0.74
C CYS A 8 -11.22 -5.86 -2.09
N ALA A 9 -11.88 -4.70 -2.23
CA ALA A 9 -11.82 -3.90 -3.45
C ALA A 9 -10.40 -3.35 -3.73
N ASN A 10 -9.70 -2.92 -2.69
CA ASN A 10 -8.32 -2.45 -2.77
C ASN A 10 -7.34 -3.57 -3.15
N VAL A 11 -7.50 -4.77 -2.60
CA VAL A 11 -6.69 -5.95 -2.95
C VAL A 11 -6.94 -6.37 -4.39
N ALA A 12 -8.21 -6.55 -4.79
CA ALA A 12 -8.58 -6.92 -6.16
C ALA A 12 -8.05 -5.90 -7.19
N THR A 13 -8.04 -4.62 -6.82
CA THR A 13 -7.46 -3.56 -7.64
C THR A 13 -5.94 -3.74 -7.80
N ALA A 14 -5.22 -4.01 -6.72
CA ALA A 14 -3.78 -4.23 -6.77
C ALA A 14 -3.42 -5.44 -7.65
N GLU A 15 -4.17 -6.53 -7.51
CA GLU A 15 -4.03 -7.72 -8.34
C GLU A 15 -4.28 -7.41 -9.82
N PHE A 16 -5.35 -6.68 -10.14
CA PHE A 16 -5.66 -6.25 -11.51
C PHE A 16 -4.53 -5.41 -12.13
N LEU A 17 -3.97 -4.46 -11.38
CA LEU A 17 -2.85 -3.64 -11.84
C LEU A 17 -1.60 -4.48 -12.11
N GLN A 18 -1.32 -5.46 -11.24
CA GLN A 18 -0.17 -6.36 -11.34
C GLN A 18 -0.31 -7.31 -12.54
N GLU A 19 -1.47 -7.95 -12.68
CA GLU A 19 -1.77 -8.88 -13.77
C GLU A 19 -1.62 -8.21 -15.15
N HIS A 20 -2.15 -6.99 -15.29
CA HIS A 20 -2.10 -6.23 -16.53
C HIS A 20 -0.83 -5.39 -16.70
N LYS A 21 0.11 -5.45 -15.75
CA LYS A 21 1.38 -4.71 -15.74
C LYS A 21 1.19 -3.21 -15.98
N ILE A 22 0.14 -2.63 -15.41
CA ILE A 22 -0.19 -1.22 -15.58
C ILE A 22 0.72 -0.41 -14.65
N PRO A 23 1.52 0.54 -15.15
CA PRO A 23 2.28 1.44 -14.30
C PRO A 23 1.32 2.17 -13.36
N SER A 24 1.42 1.97 -12.05
CA SER A 24 0.52 2.58 -11.07
C SER A 24 1.13 2.57 -9.68
N LEU A 25 0.41 3.11 -8.70
CA LEU A 25 0.86 3.20 -7.32
C LEU A 25 0.25 2.08 -6.46
N TYR A 26 1.12 1.32 -5.81
CA TYR A 26 0.77 0.41 -4.73
C TYR A 26 0.91 1.14 -3.40
N ARG A 27 0.11 0.73 -2.41
CA ARG A 27 0.29 1.15 -1.01
C ARG A 27 1.07 0.04 -0.33
N VAL A 28 2.35 0.27 -0.10
CA VAL A 28 3.27 -0.71 0.46
C VAL A 28 3.55 -0.41 1.92
N HIS A 29 3.74 -1.46 2.71
CA HIS A 29 4.11 -1.34 4.10
C HIS A 29 5.17 -2.39 4.39
N ALA A 30 6.42 -1.94 4.54
CA ALA A 30 7.54 -2.82 4.83
C ALA A 30 7.44 -3.40 6.25
N GLY A 31 8.16 -4.49 6.48
CA GLY A 31 8.38 -5.00 7.83
C GLY A 31 9.11 -3.98 8.73
N PRO A 32 9.17 -4.24 10.04
CA PRO A 32 9.91 -3.41 10.98
C PRO A 32 11.40 -3.31 10.61
N GLN A 33 11.98 -2.13 10.82
CA GLN A 33 13.43 -1.95 10.62
C GLN A 33 14.22 -2.70 11.68
N MET A 34 15.36 -3.29 11.31
CA MET A 34 16.20 -4.11 12.21
C MET A 34 16.51 -3.40 13.54
N LYS A 35 16.84 -2.11 13.49
CA LYS A 35 17.11 -1.30 14.69
C LYS A 35 15.90 -1.20 15.61
N LYS A 36 14.71 -0.92 15.06
CA LYS A 36 13.47 -0.83 15.82
C LYS A 36 13.05 -2.20 16.38
N LEU A 37 13.24 -3.26 15.60
CA LEU A 37 12.96 -4.64 16.01
C LEU A 37 13.86 -5.07 17.18
N ALA A 38 15.15 -4.74 17.13
CA ALA A 38 16.08 -5.02 18.23
C ALA A 38 15.67 -4.28 19.51
N SER A 39 15.35 -2.99 19.43
CA SER A 39 14.87 -2.21 20.58
C SER A 39 13.56 -2.78 21.16
N LEU A 40 12.61 -3.17 20.30
CA LEU A 40 11.38 -3.82 20.73
C LEU A 40 11.67 -5.11 21.50
N ARG A 41 12.54 -5.98 20.97
CA ARG A 41 12.91 -7.24 21.62
C ARG A 41 13.54 -7.05 23.00
N MET A 42 14.38 -6.03 23.16
CA MET A 42 14.94 -5.70 24.47
C MET A 42 13.86 -5.30 25.48
N MET A 43 12.90 -4.47 25.06
CA MET A 43 11.79 -4.05 25.92
C MET A 43 10.85 -5.22 26.27
N LEU A 44 10.60 -6.13 25.32
CA LEU A 44 9.79 -7.33 25.57
C LEU A 44 10.50 -8.30 26.54
N ALA A 45 11.82 -8.46 26.41
CA ALA A 45 12.60 -9.35 27.27
C ALA A 45 12.57 -8.92 28.74
N ASP A 46 12.57 -7.61 29.02
CA ASP A 46 12.42 -7.05 30.37
C ASP A 46 11.07 -7.45 31.01
N LYS A 47 10.05 -7.69 30.18
CA LYS A 47 8.71 -8.13 30.57
C LYS A 47 8.52 -9.66 30.48
N GLY A 48 9.58 -10.41 30.19
CA GLY A 48 9.50 -11.88 30.02
C GLY A 48 8.76 -12.33 28.75
N LEU A 49 8.55 -11.43 27.79
CA LEU A 49 7.84 -11.70 26.53
C LEU A 49 8.83 -11.88 25.37
N VAL A 50 8.45 -12.70 24.38
CA VAL A 50 9.28 -13.00 23.21
C VAL A 50 8.49 -12.83 21.92
N LEU A 51 9.01 -12.01 21.00
CA LEU A 51 8.49 -11.92 19.64
C LEU A 51 9.11 -13.02 18.76
N GLY A 52 8.25 -13.87 18.19
CA GLY A 52 8.61 -14.94 17.26
C GLY A 52 9.21 -14.47 15.93
N GLY A 53 9.34 -15.39 14.96
CA GLY A 53 9.70 -15.05 13.58
C GLY A 53 11.17 -14.72 13.28
N GLY A 54 12.09 -14.91 14.25
CA GLY A 54 13.54 -14.74 14.01
C GLY A 54 13.92 -13.33 13.51
N ASP A 55 14.90 -13.20 12.62
CA ASP A 55 15.36 -11.86 12.18
C ASP A 55 14.35 -11.11 11.29
N LYS A 56 13.36 -11.82 10.73
CA LYS A 56 12.35 -11.27 9.84
C LYS A 56 10.96 -11.78 10.24
N PRO A 57 10.41 -11.28 11.36
CA PRO A 57 9.07 -11.66 11.78
C PRO A 57 8.05 -11.27 10.71
N ILE A 58 7.03 -12.11 10.56
CA ILE A 58 5.86 -11.85 9.72
C ILE A 58 4.71 -11.30 10.56
N SER A 59 3.66 -10.80 9.91
CA SER A 59 2.49 -10.21 10.57
C SER A 59 1.84 -11.16 11.57
N HIS A 60 1.84 -12.46 11.27
CA HIS A 60 1.32 -13.50 12.17
C HIS A 60 2.07 -13.53 13.51
N ASP A 61 3.40 -13.36 13.53
CA ASP A 61 4.18 -13.37 14.78
C ASP A 61 3.82 -12.19 15.69
N TYR A 62 3.50 -11.04 15.07
CA TYR A 62 3.04 -9.86 15.79
C TYR A 62 1.64 -10.07 16.38
N ASN A 63 0.72 -10.64 15.60
CA ASN A 63 -0.65 -10.92 16.06
C ASN A 63 -0.67 -11.93 17.21
N ALA A 64 0.14 -13.00 17.12
CA ALA A 64 0.27 -13.98 18.19
C ALA A 64 0.76 -13.35 19.51
N LEU A 65 1.68 -12.38 19.44
CA LEU A 65 2.11 -11.63 20.63
C LEU A 65 1.03 -10.67 21.12
N LEU A 66 0.29 -10.01 20.23
CA LEU A 66 -0.82 -9.13 20.59
C LEU A 66 -1.93 -9.86 21.35
N GLU A 67 -2.23 -11.10 20.97
CA GLU A 67 -3.18 -11.95 21.67
C GLU A 67 -2.70 -12.32 23.08
N GLN A 68 -1.41 -12.63 23.25
CA GLN A 68 -0.83 -12.97 24.56
C GLN A 68 -0.86 -11.79 25.54
N VAL A 69 -0.72 -10.56 25.04
CA VAL A 69 -0.66 -9.36 25.90
C VAL A 69 -2.03 -8.71 26.13
N HIS A 70 -3.11 -9.26 25.56
CA HIS A 70 -4.44 -8.67 25.62
C HIS A 70 -4.95 -8.47 27.06
N ASP A 71 -4.73 -9.47 27.92
CA ASP A 71 -5.25 -9.49 29.30
C ASP A 71 -4.21 -9.03 30.35
N LEU A 72 -3.04 -8.54 29.91
CA LEU A 72 -2.01 -8.04 30.81
C LEU A 72 -2.33 -6.61 31.24
N GLU A 73 -2.06 -6.29 32.51
CA GLU A 73 -2.23 -4.93 33.05
C GLU A 73 -1.43 -3.87 32.28
N GLU A 74 -0.28 -4.24 31.71
CA GLU A 74 0.56 -3.39 30.86
C GLU A 74 0.35 -3.62 29.34
N GLY A 75 -0.71 -4.33 28.94
CA GLY A 75 -0.96 -4.74 27.55
C GLY A 75 -1.00 -3.57 26.55
N ASP A 76 -1.59 -2.43 26.95
CA ASP A 76 -1.69 -1.23 26.12
C ASP A 76 -0.33 -0.59 25.82
N VAL A 77 0.59 -0.61 26.80
CA VAL A 77 1.95 -0.11 26.63
C VAL A 77 2.69 -0.98 25.62
N ILE A 78 2.60 -2.30 25.77
CA ILE A 78 3.25 -3.26 24.85
C ILE A 78 2.68 -3.14 23.44
N ARG A 79 1.34 -3.04 23.30
CA ARG A 79 0.67 -2.80 22.01
C ARG A 79 1.18 -1.53 21.34
N THR A 80 1.33 -0.45 22.10
CA THR A 80 1.88 0.82 21.60
C THR A 80 3.33 0.65 21.13
N LEU A 81 4.17 -0.05 21.89
CA LEU A 81 5.56 -0.32 21.49
C LEU A 81 5.63 -1.17 20.21
N LEU A 82 4.77 -2.19 20.10
CA LEU A 82 4.66 -3.03 18.91
C LEU A 82 4.30 -2.20 17.68
N LEU A 83 3.26 -1.36 17.76
CA LEU A 83 2.85 -0.48 16.67
C LEU A 83 3.96 0.51 16.28
N ARG A 84 4.63 1.13 17.25
CA ARG A 84 5.72 2.10 16.99
C ARG A 84 6.97 1.46 16.37
N SER A 85 7.16 0.16 16.56
CA SER A 85 8.25 -0.61 15.94
C SER A 85 8.06 -0.78 14.43
N GLN A 86 6.82 -0.70 13.93
CA GLN A 86 6.50 -0.90 12.53
C GLN A 86 7.07 0.22 11.65
N SER A 87 7.20 -0.07 10.35
CA SER A 87 7.56 0.94 9.36
C SER A 87 6.36 1.83 9.06
N GLN A 88 6.57 2.93 8.32
CA GLN A 88 5.46 3.71 7.80
C GLN A 88 5.08 3.17 6.42
N ALA A 89 3.78 3.12 6.11
CA ALA A 89 3.33 2.79 4.77
C ALA A 89 3.62 3.95 3.80
N GLU A 90 3.99 3.61 2.58
CA GLU A 90 4.32 4.55 1.51
C GLU A 90 3.65 4.15 0.18
N TYR A 91 3.59 5.08 -0.76
CA TYR A 91 3.19 4.77 -2.13
C TYR A 91 4.43 4.42 -2.95
N SER A 92 4.35 3.33 -3.71
CA SER A 92 5.46 2.83 -4.52
C SER A 92 4.99 2.31 -5.87
N PRO A 93 5.76 2.49 -6.96
CA PRO A 93 5.49 1.83 -8.24
C PRO A 93 5.68 0.31 -8.17
N LYS A 94 6.43 -0.19 -7.18
CA LYS A 94 6.75 -1.60 -7.02
C LYS A 94 5.89 -2.19 -5.90
N ASN A 95 5.23 -3.30 -6.20
CA ASN A 95 4.55 -4.06 -5.16
C ASN A 95 5.58 -4.76 -4.25
N GLN A 96 5.53 -4.48 -2.95
CA GLN A 96 6.37 -5.08 -1.91
C GLN A 96 5.53 -5.71 -0.80
N GLY A 97 4.21 -5.83 -1.01
CA GLY A 97 3.25 -6.26 0.00
C GLY A 97 2.95 -5.20 1.05
N HIS A 98 2.02 -5.56 1.93
CA HIS A 98 1.54 -4.71 3.01
C HIS A 98 1.60 -5.46 4.35
N PHE A 99 2.73 -5.35 5.06
CA PHE A 99 2.97 -6.08 6.31
C PHE A 99 1.86 -5.88 7.35
N GLY A 100 1.39 -4.65 7.58
CA GLY A 100 0.37 -4.39 8.61
C GLY A 100 -1.00 -5.03 8.32
N LEU A 101 -1.28 -5.39 7.07
CA LEU A 101 -2.54 -6.02 6.64
C LEU A 101 -2.33 -7.47 6.17
N ALA A 102 -1.11 -7.98 6.24
CA ALA A 102 -0.73 -9.31 5.74
C ALA A 102 -1.12 -9.59 4.27
N TYR A 103 -1.26 -8.58 3.41
CA TYR A 103 -1.56 -8.75 1.98
C TYR A 103 -0.30 -8.75 1.11
N GLY A 104 -0.26 -9.63 0.11
CA GLY A 104 0.82 -9.69 -0.89
C GLY A 104 0.77 -8.56 -1.92
N ALA A 105 -0.40 -7.97 -2.15
CA ALA A 105 -0.61 -6.81 -3.01
C ALA A 105 -1.71 -5.92 -2.42
N TYR A 106 -1.47 -4.61 -2.38
CA TYR A 106 -2.45 -3.65 -1.87
C TYR A 106 -2.31 -2.30 -2.58
N ALA A 107 -3.44 -1.69 -2.94
CA ALA A 107 -3.50 -0.39 -3.59
C ALA A 107 -4.75 0.36 -3.12
N HIS A 108 -4.65 1.67 -2.93
CA HIS A 108 -5.83 2.45 -2.59
C HIS A 108 -6.67 2.73 -3.83
N PHE A 109 -7.96 2.42 -3.73
CA PHE A 109 -8.92 2.60 -4.82
C PHE A 109 -10.24 3.26 -4.36
N THR A 110 -10.63 3.05 -3.11
CA THR A 110 -11.98 3.32 -2.61
C THR A 110 -12.26 4.76 -2.18
N SER A 111 -11.34 5.72 -2.38
CA SER A 111 -11.54 7.13 -2.00
C SER A 111 -10.91 8.15 -2.96
N PRO A 112 -11.25 8.13 -4.27
CA PRO A 112 -10.68 9.03 -5.28
C PRO A 112 -10.97 10.52 -5.08
N ILE A 113 -11.98 10.88 -4.27
CA ILE A 113 -12.32 12.28 -3.98
C ILE A 113 -11.26 12.95 -3.08
N ARG A 114 -10.64 12.18 -2.18
CA ARG A 114 -9.77 12.71 -1.12
C ARG A 114 -8.32 12.19 -1.19
N ARG A 115 -8.04 11.22 -2.06
CA ARG A 115 -6.70 10.65 -2.24
C ARG A 115 -6.34 10.65 -3.71
N TYR A 116 -5.27 11.37 -4.05
CA TYR A 116 -4.77 11.43 -5.42
C TYR A 116 -4.33 10.07 -6.00
N PRO A 117 -3.71 9.15 -5.21
CA PRO A 117 -3.36 7.82 -5.70
C PRO A 117 -4.57 7.02 -6.21
N ASP A 118 -5.69 7.04 -5.49
CA ASP A 118 -6.94 6.39 -5.92
C ASP A 118 -7.40 6.95 -7.27
N LEU A 119 -7.35 8.28 -7.47
CA LEU A 119 -7.72 8.89 -8.75
C LEU A 119 -6.83 8.38 -9.90
N LEU A 120 -5.53 8.22 -9.68
CA LEU A 120 -4.62 7.66 -10.68
C LEU A 120 -4.99 6.22 -11.02
N VAL A 121 -5.24 5.39 -10.00
CA VAL A 121 -5.65 3.99 -10.16
C VAL A 121 -6.97 3.88 -10.94
N HIS A 122 -7.97 4.71 -10.62
CA HIS A 122 -9.23 4.79 -11.37
C HIS A 122 -9.01 5.10 -12.85
N ARG A 123 -8.14 6.07 -13.16
CA ARG A 123 -7.80 6.42 -14.55
C ARG A 123 -7.10 5.24 -15.27
N ALA A 124 -6.21 4.56 -14.57
CA ALA A 124 -5.46 3.40 -15.07
C ALA A 124 -6.40 2.25 -15.47
N ILE A 125 -7.28 1.85 -14.56
CA ILE A 125 -8.28 0.79 -14.78
C ILE A 125 -9.21 1.17 -15.93
N ARG A 126 -9.76 2.40 -15.91
CA ARG A 126 -10.65 2.88 -16.97
C ARG A 126 -9.98 2.87 -18.35
N SER A 127 -8.69 3.22 -18.42
CA SER A 127 -7.91 3.14 -19.65
C SER A 127 -7.81 1.71 -20.16
N LYS A 128 -7.52 0.75 -19.27
CA LYS A 128 -7.39 -0.67 -19.62
C LYS A 128 -8.69 -1.29 -20.11
N LEU A 129 -9.81 -1.04 -19.41
CA LEU A 129 -11.11 -1.56 -19.80
C LEU A 129 -11.54 -1.04 -21.18
N ARG A 130 -11.25 0.24 -21.48
CA ARG A 130 -11.51 0.83 -22.82
C ARG A 130 -10.63 0.24 -23.91
N GLU A 131 -9.40 -0.16 -23.59
CA GLU A 131 -8.52 -0.87 -24.53
C GLU A 131 -9.10 -2.24 -24.88
N GLN A 132 -9.57 -2.99 -23.89
CA GLN A 132 -10.16 -4.32 -24.06
C GLN A 132 -11.47 -4.28 -24.87
N ALA A 133 -12.31 -3.27 -24.64
CA ALA A 133 -13.58 -3.07 -25.35
C ALA A 133 -13.43 -2.74 -26.85
N LYS A 134 -12.25 -2.31 -27.30
CA LYS A 134 -11.99 -2.05 -28.72
C LYS A 134 -11.77 -3.36 -29.48
N GLY A 135 -12.42 -3.51 -30.63
CA GLY A 135 -12.23 -4.66 -31.54
C GLY A 135 -10.79 -4.77 -32.06
N THR A 136 -10.38 -5.97 -32.49
CA THR A 136 -9.01 -6.29 -32.94
C THR A 136 -8.49 -5.32 -34.00
N PHE A 137 -9.32 -4.96 -34.97
CA PHE A 137 -9.00 -4.01 -36.04
C PHE A 137 -8.70 -2.61 -35.50
N GLN A 138 -9.49 -2.14 -34.54
CA GLN A 138 -9.34 -0.81 -33.96
C GLN A 138 -8.11 -0.73 -33.03
N ARG A 139 -7.74 -1.84 -32.36
CA ARG A 139 -6.46 -1.94 -31.63
C ARG A 139 -5.26 -1.86 -32.57
N LEU A 140 -5.32 -2.55 -33.70
CA LEU A 140 -4.25 -2.53 -34.72
C LEU A 140 -4.06 -1.12 -35.27
N LEU A 141 -5.15 -0.43 -35.62
CA LEU A 141 -5.12 0.95 -36.11
C LEU A 141 -4.51 1.92 -35.11
N ILE A 142 -4.85 1.81 -33.82
CA ILE A 142 -4.27 2.66 -32.77
C ILE A 142 -2.77 2.40 -32.63
N LYS A 143 -2.34 1.12 -32.69
CA LYS A 143 -0.93 0.75 -32.59
C LYS A 143 -0.10 1.29 -33.77
N LEU A 144 -0.66 1.24 -34.99
CA LEU A 144 -0.08 1.85 -36.19
C LEU A 144 -0.02 3.39 -36.09
N LYS A 145 -1.05 4.03 -35.53
CA LYS A 145 -1.08 5.49 -35.34
C LYS A 145 -0.08 5.95 -34.27
N SER A 146 0.09 5.17 -33.19
CA SER A 146 1.07 5.47 -32.14
C SER A 146 2.53 5.34 -32.59
N LEU A 147 2.80 4.64 -33.70
CA LEU A 147 4.14 4.55 -34.29
C LEU A 147 4.53 5.79 -35.11
N GLY A 148 3.57 6.67 -35.47
CA GLY A 148 3.80 7.84 -36.31
C GLY A 148 3.46 9.20 -35.69
N GLN A 149 2.78 9.25 -34.54
CA GLN A 149 2.40 10.50 -33.87
C GLN A 149 2.62 10.41 -32.35
N CYS A 150 3.69 11.03 -31.87
CA CYS A 150 3.80 11.47 -30.48
C CYS A 150 2.93 12.72 -30.32
N THR A 151 1.64 12.55 -30.03
CA THR A 151 0.71 13.49 -29.34
C THR A 151 -0.73 13.33 -29.86
N GLY A 152 -1.70 13.29 -28.93
CA GLY A 152 -3.08 13.65 -29.23
C GLY A 152 -4.03 12.52 -29.66
N GLY A 153 -4.29 11.53 -28.80
CA GLY A 153 -5.33 10.55 -29.07
C GLY A 153 -5.87 9.84 -27.82
N ALA A 154 -6.63 10.54 -26.97
CA ALA A 154 -7.52 10.00 -25.93
C ALA A 154 -7.07 8.72 -25.19
N THR A 155 -5.78 8.58 -24.88
CA THR A 155 -5.28 7.58 -23.94
C THR A 155 -5.50 8.16 -22.55
N ASN A 156 -6.53 7.68 -21.85
CA ASN A 156 -7.01 8.26 -20.60
C ASN A 156 -6.01 8.09 -19.41
N TYR A 157 -4.83 7.55 -19.68
CA TYR A 157 -3.77 7.29 -18.71
C TYR A 157 -2.38 7.41 -19.38
N PRO A 158 -1.81 8.63 -19.45
CA PRO A 158 -0.55 8.91 -20.15
C PRO A 158 0.67 8.80 -19.23
N TYR A 159 0.65 7.90 -18.24
CA TYR A 159 1.71 7.79 -17.25
C TYR A 159 2.65 6.63 -17.59
N ASP A 160 3.93 6.93 -17.73
CA ASP A 160 5.01 5.96 -17.84
C ASP A 160 5.58 5.61 -16.46
N SER A 161 6.44 4.60 -16.38
CA SER A 161 7.03 4.17 -15.11
C SER A 161 7.83 5.28 -14.41
N LYS A 162 8.46 6.18 -15.17
CA LYS A 162 9.25 7.29 -14.63
C LYS A 162 8.37 8.33 -13.94
N VAL A 163 7.26 8.71 -14.56
CA VAL A 163 6.32 9.66 -13.95
C VAL A 163 5.65 9.03 -12.73
N ILE A 164 5.33 7.74 -12.76
CA ILE A 164 4.77 7.04 -11.58
C ILE A 164 5.76 7.03 -10.42
N GLU A 165 7.05 6.85 -10.65
CA GLU A 165 8.09 6.94 -9.61
C GLU A 165 8.17 8.33 -8.98
N GLN A 166 8.08 9.40 -9.77
CA GLN A 166 8.02 10.76 -9.24
C GLN A 166 6.75 11.00 -8.42
N LEU A 167 5.61 10.53 -8.92
CA LEU A 167 4.32 10.64 -8.23
C LEU A 167 4.30 9.82 -6.94
N SER A 168 4.99 8.69 -6.87
CA SER A 168 5.05 7.86 -5.67
C SER A 168 5.74 8.60 -4.53
N VAL A 169 6.85 9.28 -4.81
CA VAL A 169 7.56 10.13 -3.84
C VAL A 169 6.65 11.26 -3.38
N HIS A 170 6.03 11.98 -4.31
CA HIS A 170 5.13 13.09 -4.00
C HIS A 170 3.93 12.68 -3.13
N CYS A 171 3.21 11.62 -3.54
CA CYS A 171 2.04 11.12 -2.80
C CYS A 171 2.44 10.58 -1.42
N SER A 172 3.62 9.98 -1.31
CA SER A 172 4.15 9.51 -0.02
C SER A 172 4.42 10.67 0.93
N HIS A 173 5.09 11.73 0.45
CA HIS A 173 5.34 12.93 1.26
C HIS A 173 4.06 13.61 1.73
N GLN A 174 3.06 13.75 0.87
CA GLN A 174 1.76 14.31 1.24
C GLN A 174 0.98 13.44 2.23
N SER A 175 1.18 12.12 2.20
CA SER A 175 0.51 11.20 3.12
C SER A 175 1.15 11.10 4.49
N ARG A 176 2.34 11.68 4.69
CA ARG A 176 2.99 11.70 6.00
C ARG A 176 2.23 12.69 6.89
N PRO A 177 1.83 12.28 8.10
CA PRO A 177 1.28 13.22 9.07
C PRO A 177 2.29 14.34 9.28
N SER A 178 1.82 15.59 9.31
CA SER A 178 2.67 16.68 9.78
C SER A 178 3.03 16.42 11.26
N VAL A 179 4.12 17.01 11.75
CA VAL A 179 4.52 16.85 13.18
C VAL A 179 3.36 17.21 14.13
N LEU A 180 2.45 18.09 13.69
CA LEU A 180 1.25 18.52 14.42
C LEU A 180 0.11 17.47 14.41
N ASP A 181 0.04 16.59 13.41
CA ASP A 181 -1.03 15.57 13.27
C ASP A 181 -0.74 14.27 14.02
N THR A 182 0.49 14.10 14.54
CA THR A 182 0.90 12.87 15.25
C THR A 182 0.08 12.59 16.52
N LEU A 183 -0.64 13.59 17.04
CA LEU A 183 -1.57 13.45 18.17
C LEU A 183 -2.96 12.90 17.75
N GLY A 184 -3.32 12.94 16.47
CA GLY A 184 -4.62 12.46 15.95
C GLY A 184 -4.60 11.03 15.42
N PHE A 185 -3.43 10.42 15.27
CA PHE A 185 -3.27 9.09 14.66
C PHE A 185 -3.73 7.92 15.55
N PHE A 186 -4.18 8.20 16.78
CA PHE A 186 -4.61 7.19 17.75
C PHE A 186 -6.06 6.72 17.60
N TYR A 187 -6.85 7.29 16.67
CA TYR A 187 -8.31 7.03 16.60
C TYR A 187 -8.85 6.45 15.28
N ASP A 188 -8.01 6.21 14.27
CA ASP A 188 -8.46 5.71 12.95
C ASP A 188 -7.91 4.31 12.59
N ILE A 189 -7.84 3.41 13.58
CA ILE A 189 -7.87 1.95 13.37
C ILE A 189 -9.07 1.42 14.14
#